data_AF-B5VX85-F1
#
_entry.id   AF-B5VX85-F1
#
_cell.length_a   1.000
_cell.length_b   1.000
_cell.length_c   1.000
_cell.angle_alpha   90.00
_cell.angle_beta   90.00
_cell.angle_gamma   90.00
#
_symmetry.space_group_name_H-M   'P 1'
#
loop_
_entity.id
_entity.type
_entity.pdbx_description
1 polymer ?
#
loop_
_entity_poly.entity_id
_entity_poly.type
_entity_poly.pdbx_seq_one_letter_code
_entity_poly.pdbx_strand_id
1 'polypeptide(L)'
;MPAPYSYDLRQKVIDAIELDGMPKTEASQVFHVSRNTINLWLQRKAQTGDFLPKPHHRPGNNHKITDWEKFKAFAQEHGDKTAAQMAELWDDDISPRTISRALKKIGFTRKKTYGYQERDEQQREEFMAQIEQMKPEEVVYLDEAGMNS
;
A
#
# COMPACT_ATOMS: atom_id res chain seq x y z
N MET A 1 22.20 8.20 -10.78
CA MET A 1 22.04 8.18 -12.25
C MET A 1 21.65 9.57 -12.69
N PRO A 2 22.39 10.21 -13.62
CA PRO A 2 22.07 11.54 -14.12
C PRO A 2 20.74 11.54 -14.89
N ALA A 3 20.11 12.72 -14.98
CA ALA A 3 18.87 12.90 -15.71
C ALA A 3 19.06 12.61 -17.21
N PRO A 4 18.06 12.01 -17.88
CA PRO A 4 18.11 11.83 -19.33
C PRO A 4 18.12 13.20 -20.04
N TYR A 5 18.82 13.28 -21.18
CA TYR A 5 18.75 14.44 -22.08
C TYR A 5 17.31 14.73 -22.51
N SER A 6 16.97 16.01 -22.66
CA SER A 6 15.64 16.49 -23.08
C SER A 6 15.25 15.92 -24.44
N TYR A 7 13.94 15.84 -24.69
CA TYR A 7 13.42 15.34 -25.96
C TYR A 7 13.83 16.24 -27.13
N ASP A 8 13.73 17.56 -26.95
CA ASP A 8 14.11 18.54 -27.97
C ASP A 8 15.56 18.43 -28.43
N LEU A 9 16.48 18.14 -27.50
CA LEU A 9 17.89 17.94 -27.84
C LEU A 9 18.07 16.67 -28.70
N ARG A 10 17.37 15.59 -28.37
CA ARG A 10 17.42 14.34 -29.13
C ARG A 10 16.86 14.53 -30.53
N GLN A 11 15.72 15.21 -30.63
CA GLN A 11 15.06 15.52 -31.90
C GLN A 11 16.01 16.32 -32.79
N LYS A 12 16.57 17.42 -32.31
CA LYS A 12 17.53 18.25 -33.07
C LYS A 12 18.75 17.47 -33.57
N VAL A 13 19.30 16.60 -32.73
CA VAL A 13 20.47 15.77 -33.08
C VAL A 13 20.11 14.73 -34.15
N ILE A 14 18.92 14.12 -34.06
CA ILE A 14 18.46 13.13 -35.03
C ILE A 14 18.13 13.80 -36.36
N ASP A 15 17.45 14.95 -36.34
CA ASP A 15 17.10 15.71 -37.53
C ASP A 15 18.34 16.18 -38.28
N ALA A 16 19.37 16.67 -37.57
CA ALA A 16 20.65 17.03 -38.19
C ALA A 16 21.34 15.85 -38.90
N ILE A 17 21.17 14.62 -38.39
CA ILE A 17 21.78 13.43 -38.99
C ILE A 17 20.97 12.92 -40.17
N GLU A 18 19.63 12.90 -40.06
CA GLU A 18 18.74 12.30 -41.06
C GLU A 18 18.32 13.27 -42.17
N LEU A 19 18.06 14.54 -41.84
CA LEU A 19 17.62 15.56 -42.81
C LEU A 19 18.81 16.30 -43.41
N ASP A 20 19.77 16.73 -42.58
CA ASP A 20 20.92 17.51 -43.04
C ASP A 20 22.12 16.64 -43.45
N GLY A 21 22.04 15.33 -43.25
CA GLY A 21 23.09 14.36 -43.62
C GLY A 21 24.37 14.49 -42.78
N MET A 22 24.30 15.13 -41.60
CA MET A 22 25.46 15.37 -40.76
C MET A 22 26.08 14.06 -40.25
N PRO A 23 27.41 13.86 -40.37
CA PRO A 23 28.05 12.69 -39.82
C PRO A 23 27.99 12.70 -38.28
N LYS A 24 27.83 11.52 -37.68
CA LYS A 24 27.69 11.36 -36.22
C LYS A 24 28.85 11.97 -35.40
N THR A 25 30.04 12.03 -36.00
CA THR A 25 31.23 12.64 -35.38
C THR A 25 31.10 14.15 -35.26
N GLU A 26 30.55 14.80 -36.28
CA GLU A 26 30.31 16.24 -36.30
C GLU A 26 29.15 16.60 -35.38
N ALA A 27 28.05 15.84 -35.42
CA ALA A 27 26.94 16.02 -34.50
C ALA A 27 27.37 15.89 -33.03
N SER A 28 28.32 14.99 -32.73
CA SER A 28 28.88 14.84 -31.38
C SER A 28 29.61 16.10 -30.90
N GLN A 29 30.36 16.75 -31.79
CA GLN A 29 31.10 17.98 -31.50
C GLN A 29 30.17 19.19 -31.38
N VAL A 30 29.23 19.35 -32.32
CA VAL A 30 28.30 20.49 -32.36
C VAL A 30 27.37 20.47 -31.15
N PHE A 31 26.74 19.33 -30.88
CA PHE A 31 25.74 19.22 -29.81
C PHE A 31 26.34 18.87 -28.44
N HIS A 32 27.66 18.68 -28.35
CA HIS A 32 28.36 18.30 -27.12
C HIS A 32 27.78 17.02 -26.47
N VAL A 33 27.32 16.09 -27.31
CA VAL A 33 26.76 14.80 -26.90
C VAL A 33 27.71 13.69 -27.33
N SER A 34 27.93 12.69 -26.47
CA SER A 34 28.82 11.58 -26.83
C SER A 34 28.30 10.82 -28.06
N ARG A 35 29.20 10.41 -28.95
CA ARG A 35 28.87 9.56 -30.11
C ARG A 35 28.13 8.27 -29.72
N ASN A 36 28.43 7.73 -28.55
CA ASN A 36 27.73 6.54 -28.02
C ASN A 36 26.25 6.85 -27.73
N THR A 37 25.96 7.98 -27.10
CA THR A 37 24.58 8.42 -26.83
C THR A 37 23.77 8.59 -28.12
N ILE A 38 24.38 9.18 -29.16
CA ILE A 38 23.76 9.34 -30.48
C ILE A 38 23.42 7.98 -31.10
N ASN A 39 24.36 7.01 -31.03
CA ASN A 39 24.11 5.65 -31.51
C ASN A 39 22.96 4.98 -30.76
N LEU A 40 22.86 5.15 -29.43
CA LEU A 40 21.77 4.60 -28.63
C LEU A 40 20.41 5.20 -29.01
N TRP A 41 20.34 6.48 -29.37
CA TRP A 41 19.10 7.11 -29.84
C TRP A 41 18.66 6.57 -31.20
N LEU A 42 19.58 6.45 -32.15
CA LEU A 42 19.30 5.88 -33.48
C LEU A 42 18.88 4.41 -33.38
N GLN A 43 19.57 3.61 -32.56
CA GLN A 43 19.21 2.22 -32.31
C GLN A 43 17.79 2.11 -31.73
N ARG A 44 17.45 3.00 -30.79
CA ARG A 44 16.13 3.00 -30.19
C ARG A 44 15.03 3.40 -31.18
N LYS A 45 15.29 4.43 -31.99
CA LYS A 45 14.39 4.84 -33.08
C LYS A 45 14.14 3.68 -34.04
N ALA A 46 15.18 2.92 -34.41
CA ALA A 46 15.04 1.74 -35.24
C ALA A 46 14.22 0.60 -34.59
N GLN A 47 14.28 0.45 -33.25
CA GLN A 47 13.57 -0.61 -32.52
C GLN A 47 12.11 -0.27 -32.17
N THR A 48 11.84 0.98 -31.79
CA THR A 48 10.55 1.41 -31.22
C THR A 48 9.83 2.44 -32.10
N GLY A 49 10.48 2.95 -33.14
CA GLY A 49 9.99 4.09 -33.95
C GLY A 49 10.24 5.45 -33.29
N ASP A 50 10.71 5.47 -32.04
CA ASP A 50 10.87 6.67 -31.23
C ASP A 50 12.16 6.58 -30.38
N PHE A 51 12.66 7.73 -29.94
CA PHE A 51 13.90 7.93 -29.20
C PHE A 51 13.68 8.57 -27.81
N LEU A 52 12.43 8.53 -27.30
CA LEU A 52 12.12 8.85 -25.90
C LEU A 52 13.07 8.16 -24.91
N PRO A 53 13.35 8.75 -23.73
CA PRO A 53 14.11 8.08 -22.68
C PRO A 53 13.45 6.77 -22.23
N LYS A 54 14.27 5.85 -21.69
CA LYS A 54 13.72 4.62 -21.10
C LYS A 54 13.01 5.07 -19.84
N PRO A 55 11.74 4.68 -19.61
CA PRO A 55 11.09 5.00 -18.35
C PRO A 55 11.99 4.48 -17.24
N HIS A 56 12.33 5.36 -16.31
CA HIS A 56 13.14 4.99 -15.15
C HIS A 56 12.26 4.22 -14.18
N HIS A 57 11.95 2.98 -14.51
CA HIS A 57 11.31 2.08 -13.57
C HIS A 57 12.42 1.46 -12.74
N ARG A 58 12.65 2.01 -11.54
CA ARG A 58 13.38 1.24 -10.54
C ARG A 58 12.54 -0.01 -10.29
N PRO A 59 13.10 -1.23 -10.40
CA PRO A 59 12.36 -2.41 -10.01
C PRO A 59 11.90 -2.17 -8.57
N GLY A 60 10.58 -2.15 -8.36
CA GLY A 60 10.05 -2.07 -7.01
C GLY A 60 10.58 -3.23 -6.19
N ASN A 61 10.66 -3.07 -4.88
CA ASN A 61 10.96 -4.22 -4.01
C ASN A 61 9.83 -5.23 -4.18
N ASN A 62 10.18 -6.48 -4.52
CA ASN A 62 9.20 -7.56 -4.62
C ASN A 62 8.39 -7.66 -3.32
N HIS A 63 7.07 -7.83 -3.44
CA HIS A 63 6.20 -8.01 -2.29
C HIS A 63 6.49 -9.37 -1.63
N LYS A 64 6.65 -9.38 -0.30
CA LYS A 64 6.81 -10.63 0.46
C LYS A 64 5.52 -11.49 0.43
N ILE A 65 4.36 -10.84 0.44
CA ILE A 65 3.05 -11.51 0.32
C ILE A 65 2.67 -11.51 -1.16
N THR A 66 2.82 -12.68 -1.79
CA THR A 66 2.46 -12.92 -3.19
C THR A 66 1.06 -13.53 -3.31
N ASP A 67 0.73 -14.47 -2.41
CA ASP A 67 -0.58 -15.14 -2.36
C ASP A 67 -1.56 -14.39 -1.46
N TRP A 68 -2.52 -13.71 -2.10
CA TRP A 68 -3.54 -12.93 -1.42
C TRP A 68 -4.71 -13.79 -0.92
N GLU A 69 -4.98 -14.95 -1.52
CA GLU A 69 -6.05 -15.83 -1.08
C GLU A 69 -5.68 -16.52 0.23
N LYS A 70 -4.47 -17.05 0.30
CA LYS A 70 -3.90 -17.61 1.53
C LYS A 70 -3.88 -16.56 2.65
N PHE A 71 -3.44 -15.34 2.34
CA PHE A 71 -3.39 -14.25 3.33
C PHE A 71 -4.80 -13.85 3.81
N LYS A 72 -5.81 -13.90 2.95
CA LYS A 72 -7.19 -13.61 3.32
C LYS A 72 -7.76 -14.67 4.27
N ALA A 73 -7.52 -15.95 4.00
CA ALA A 73 -7.93 -17.04 4.89
C ALA A 73 -7.25 -16.91 6.27
N PHE A 74 -5.94 -16.67 6.29
CA PHE A 74 -5.18 -16.42 7.51
C PHE A 74 -5.69 -15.23 8.32
N ALA A 75 -6.02 -14.11 7.65
CA ALA A 75 -6.56 -12.93 8.31
C ALA A 75 -7.95 -13.18 8.94
N GLN A 76 -8.76 -14.07 8.35
CA GLN A 76 -10.05 -14.46 8.91
C GLN A 76 -9.89 -15.37 10.14
N GLU A 77 -8.94 -16.31 10.10
CA GLU A 77 -8.67 -17.23 11.20
C GLU A 77 -8.03 -16.54 12.42
N HIS A 78 -7.22 -15.50 12.20
CA HIS A 78 -6.46 -14.80 13.24
C HIS A 78 -6.86 -13.32 13.42
N GLY A 79 -8.12 -12.99 13.13
CA GLY A 79 -8.63 -11.61 13.19
C GLY A 79 -8.64 -10.98 14.60
N ASP A 80 -8.49 -11.79 15.63
CA ASP A 80 -8.38 -11.41 17.05
C ASP A 80 -6.94 -11.04 17.47
N LYS A 81 -5.93 -11.50 16.72
CA LYS A 81 -4.52 -11.32 17.05
C LYS A 81 -3.99 -9.95 16.64
N THR A 82 -2.92 -9.54 17.31
CA THR A 82 -2.18 -8.32 16.94
C THR A 82 -1.34 -8.55 15.69
N ALA A 83 -1.00 -7.49 14.96
CA ALA A 83 -0.13 -7.59 13.78
C ALA A 83 1.27 -8.17 14.09
N ALA A 84 1.74 -8.07 15.34
CA ALA A 84 3.00 -8.68 15.77
C ALA A 84 2.87 -10.21 15.90
N GLN A 85 1.80 -10.68 16.56
CA GLN A 85 1.51 -12.11 16.66
C GLN A 85 1.23 -12.73 15.28
N MET A 86 0.52 -12.01 14.42
CA MET A 86 0.27 -12.46 13.04
C MET A 86 1.56 -12.54 12.21
N ALA A 87 2.58 -11.73 12.50
CA ALA A 87 3.87 -11.80 11.84
C ALA A 87 4.67 -13.05 12.24
N GLU A 88 4.57 -13.46 13.51
CA GLU A 88 5.21 -14.69 14.02
C GLU A 88 4.55 -15.96 13.50
N LEU A 89 3.25 -15.91 13.22
CA LEU A 89 2.46 -17.05 12.75
C LEU A 89 2.46 -17.23 11.23
N TRP A 90 2.95 -16.25 10.49
CA TRP A 90 3.02 -16.34 9.05
C TRP A 90 4.27 -17.13 8.63
N ASP A 91 4.15 -17.95 7.57
CA ASP A 91 5.23 -18.87 7.15
C ASP A 91 6.51 -18.15 6.73
N ASP A 92 6.40 -16.92 6.22
CA ASP A 92 7.53 -16.10 5.83
C ASP A 92 7.96 -15.14 6.94
N ASP A 93 9.25 -14.80 7.00
CA ASP A 93 9.74 -13.72 7.87
C ASP A 93 9.23 -12.36 7.38
N ILE A 94 8.12 -11.91 7.98
CA ILE A 94 7.43 -10.68 7.60
C ILE A 94 7.34 -9.73 8.78
N SER A 95 7.73 -8.47 8.59
CA SER A 95 7.57 -7.47 9.65
C SER A 95 6.08 -7.24 9.99
N PRO A 96 5.74 -6.91 11.25
CA PRO A 96 4.37 -6.54 11.65
C PRO A 96 3.79 -5.40 10.80
N ARG A 97 4.66 -4.50 10.30
CA ARG A 97 4.28 -3.39 9.44
C ARG A 97 3.81 -3.84 8.05
N THR A 98 4.38 -4.92 7.53
CA THR A 98 3.96 -5.52 6.26
C THR A 98 2.62 -6.22 6.42
N ILE A 99 2.39 -6.94 7.53
CA ILE A 99 1.08 -7.52 7.88
C ILE A 99 0.02 -6.41 7.94
N SER A 100 0.29 -5.32 8.65
CA SER A 100 -0.64 -4.18 8.74
C SER A 100 -0.99 -3.59 7.36
N ARG A 101 0.01 -3.42 6.47
CA ARG A 101 -0.22 -2.96 5.09
C ARG A 101 -1.03 -3.96 4.27
N ALA A 102 -0.79 -5.26 4.44
CA ALA A 102 -1.51 -6.30 3.74
C ALA A 102 -2.96 -6.39 4.21
N LEU A 103 -3.22 -6.33 5.52
CA LEU A 103 -4.58 -6.23 6.09
C LEU A 103 -5.34 -5.02 5.54
N LYS A 104 -4.68 -3.86 5.47
CA LYS A 104 -5.27 -2.66 4.86
C LYS A 104 -5.58 -2.86 3.37
N LYS A 105 -4.71 -3.55 2.63
CA LYS A 105 -4.88 -3.80 1.19
C LYS A 105 -6.06 -4.75 0.89
N ILE A 106 -6.30 -5.75 1.74
CA ILE A 106 -7.47 -6.63 1.63
C ILE A 106 -8.75 -6.03 2.24
N GLY A 107 -8.68 -4.82 2.80
CA GLY A 107 -9.83 -4.16 3.43
C GLY A 107 -10.27 -4.79 4.76
N PHE A 108 -9.39 -5.54 5.42
CA PHE A 108 -9.73 -6.19 6.68
C PHE A 108 -9.81 -5.14 7.81
N THR A 109 -10.97 -5.06 8.45
CA THR A 109 -11.21 -4.13 9.56
C THR A 109 -11.69 -4.91 10.78
N ARG A 110 -11.11 -4.59 11.93
CA ARG A 110 -11.54 -5.15 13.21
C ARG A 110 -12.61 -4.24 13.82
N LYS A 111 -13.80 -4.77 14.07
CA LYS A 111 -14.82 -4.08 14.87
C LYS A 111 -14.34 -4.02 16.32
N LYS A 112 -14.34 -2.83 16.92
CA LYS A 112 -14.07 -2.67 18.35
C LYS A 112 -15.34 -2.97 19.12
N THR A 113 -15.28 -3.94 20.02
CA THR A 113 -16.33 -4.15 21.02
C THR A 113 -15.98 -3.24 22.20
N TYR A 114 -16.82 -2.25 22.49
CA TYR A 114 -16.68 -1.46 23.72
C TYR A 114 -17.13 -2.37 24.87
N GLY A 115 -16.18 -2.75 25.73
CA GLY A 115 -16.40 -3.65 26.84
C GLY A 115 -17.16 -2.95 27.97
N TYR A 116 -18.46 -3.15 28.02
CA TYR A 116 -19.11 -3.51 29.28
C TYR A 116 -19.47 -4.98 29.15
N GLN A 117 -18.53 -5.84 29.50
CA GLN A 117 -18.73 -7.28 29.57
C GLN A 117 -18.30 -7.73 30.96
N GLU A 118 -19.22 -7.57 31.90
CA GLU A 118 -19.36 -8.44 33.07
C GLU A 118 -20.76 -8.16 33.64
N ARG A 119 -21.76 -8.81 33.05
CA ARG A 119 -23.03 -9.06 33.71
C ARG A 119 -23.23 -10.56 33.67
N ASP A 120 -23.33 -11.19 34.83
CA ASP A 120 -23.77 -12.56 34.94
C ASP A 120 -25.19 -12.65 34.33
N GLU A 121 -25.33 -13.46 33.27
CA GLU A 121 -26.61 -13.58 32.55
C GLU A 121 -27.70 -14.15 33.45
N GLN A 122 -27.36 -15.04 34.37
CA GLN A 122 -28.31 -15.64 35.32
C GLN A 122 -28.82 -14.58 36.29
N GLN A 123 -27.92 -13.80 36.89
CA GLN A 123 -28.30 -12.71 37.80
C GLN A 123 -29.15 -11.64 37.10
N ARG A 124 -28.89 -11.39 35.82
CA ARG A 124 -29.69 -10.45 35.02
C ARG A 124 -31.11 -10.98 34.79
N GLU A 125 -31.26 -12.25 34.42
CA GLU A 125 -32.56 -12.87 34.21
C GLU A 125 -33.38 -12.87 35.50
N GLU A 126 -32.77 -13.26 36.62
CA GLU A 126 -33.40 -13.22 37.95
C GLU A 126 -33.84 -11.80 38.34
N PHE A 127 -32.97 -10.80 38.12
CA PHE A 127 -33.28 -9.40 38.41
C PHE A 127 -34.41 -8.84 37.53
N MET A 128 -34.44 -9.18 36.24
CA MET A 128 -35.52 -8.78 35.34
C MET A 128 -36.85 -9.43 35.72
N ALA A 129 -36.84 -10.70 36.11
CA ALA A 129 -38.03 -11.40 36.59
C ALA A 129 -38.59 -10.80 37.90
N GLN A 130 -37.70 -10.30 38.78
CA GLN A 130 -38.11 -9.58 40.00
C GLN A 130 -38.74 -8.22 39.67
N ILE A 131 -38.19 -7.46 38.72
CA ILE A 131 -38.73 -6.16 38.30
C ILE A 131 -40.10 -6.32 37.62
N GLU A 132 -40.30 -7.36 36.81
CA GLU A 132 -41.55 -7.58 36.07
C GLU A 132 -42.76 -7.83 36.99
N GLN A 133 -42.51 -8.28 38.23
CA GLN A 133 -43.55 -8.47 39.26
C GLN A 133 -43.92 -7.16 39.98
N MET A 134 -43.11 -6.11 39.86
CA MET A 134 -43.37 -4.83 40.50
C MET A 134 -44.22 -3.93 39.61
N LYS A 135 -45.09 -3.13 40.23
CA LYS A 135 -45.83 -2.10 39.48
C LYS A 135 -44.87 -0.98 39.08
N PRO A 136 -44.97 -0.41 37.87
CA PRO A 136 -44.08 0.65 37.40
C PRO A 136 -44.01 1.88 38.33
N GLU A 137 -45.08 2.12 39.09
CA GLU A 137 -45.22 3.25 40.03
C GLU A 137 -44.37 3.08 41.30
N GLU A 138 -43.91 1.86 41.61
CA GLU A 138 -43.11 1.52 42.80
C GLU A 138 -41.61 1.40 42.49
N VAL A 139 -41.22 1.51 41.22
CA VAL A 139 -39.83 1.34 40.77
C VAL A 139 -39.13 2.70 40.72
N VAL A 140 -38.14 2.90 41.59
CA VAL A 140 -37.27 4.08 41.59
C VAL A 140 -35.86 3.67 41.16
N TYR A 141 -35.37 4.28 40.08
CA TYR A 141 -33.99 4.09 39.62
C TYR A 141 -33.08 5.14 40.22
N LEU A 142 -32.03 4.69 40.94
CA LEU A 142 -31.02 5.54 41.56
C LEU A 142 -29.65 5.14 40.99
N ASP A 143 -28.93 6.12 40.44
CA ASP A 143 -27.63 5.91 39.82
C ASP A 143 -26.64 7.00 40.28
N GLU A 144 -25.44 6.59 40.66
CA GLU A 144 -24.39 7.49 41.12
C GLU A 144 -23.40 7.73 39.98
N ALA A 145 -23.42 8.95 39.42
CA ALA A 145 -22.41 9.36 38.45
C ALA A 145 -21.16 9.87 39.18
N GLY A 146 -20.04 9.14 39.07
CA GLY A 146 -18.76 9.59 39.58
C GLY A 146 -18.30 10.89 38.90
N MET A 147 -18.19 11.98 39.67
CA MET A 147 -17.52 13.20 39.22
C MET A 147 -16.06 13.16 39.65
N ASN A 148 -15.14 13.24 38.69
CA ASN A 148 -13.71 13.42 38.98
C ASN A 148 -13.47 14.89 39.33
N SER A 149 -12.93 15.15 40.53
CA SER A 149 -12.44 16.47 40.98
C SER A 149 -10.99 16.70 40.57
#